data_AF-S4PAJ8-F1
#
_entry.id   AF-S4PAJ8-F1
#
_cell.length_a   1.000
_cell.length_b   1.000
_cell.length_c   1.000
_cell.angle_alpha   90.00
_cell.angle_beta   90.00
_cell.angle_gamma   90.00
#
_symmetry.space_group_name_H-M   'P 1'
#
loop_
_entity.id
_entity.type
_entity.pdbx_description
1 polymer ?
#
loop_
_entity_poly.entity_id
_entity_poly.type
_entity_poly.pdbx_seq_one_letter_code
_entity_poly.pdbx_strand_id
1 'polypeptide(L)'
;MYRISAEKTTKVNEVLQVYKGTKSYHNFTEKKHYQDPSSLRYMLDFHLERVFIESEMEFAELLVKGQSFMLHQIRKMVGLMIAVIRGHTDMGIMDKVFGKEKVMIPTAPGLGLMLDKVHYERYAAKFKDSHDSLTWESEDEAVEKFKRAVIFPNIIKGEIEGNSMGLWLEKMKNHSFEPSDNISDEKNDIGEAGGDDDDDDDDDDDKETKKGVTDEETKDLKDISQNDSDV
;
A
#
# COMPACT_ATOMS: atom_id res chain seq x y z
N MET A 1 -4.13 -32.26 6.08
CA MET A 1 -4.85 -30.98 6.08
C MET A 1 -3.93 -29.92 6.67
N TYR A 2 -3.78 -28.76 6.04
CA TYR A 2 -2.90 -27.70 6.53
C TYR A 2 -3.69 -26.75 7.43
N ARG A 3 -3.04 -26.28 8.50
CA ARG A 3 -3.49 -25.17 9.34
C ARG A 3 -2.29 -24.27 9.62
N ILE A 4 -2.47 -22.97 9.57
CA ILE A 4 -1.40 -22.01 9.85
C ILE A 4 -1.05 -22.05 11.32
N SER A 5 0.25 -22.16 11.63
CA SER A 5 0.74 -22.09 13.01
C SER A 5 0.83 -20.64 13.47
N ALA A 6 0.78 -20.42 14.79
CA ALA A 6 0.98 -19.09 15.36
C ALA A 6 2.32 -18.47 14.93
N GLU A 7 3.39 -19.26 14.87
CA GLU A 7 4.70 -18.83 14.36
C GLU A 7 4.61 -18.27 12.93
N LYS A 8 3.89 -18.96 12.04
CA LYS A 8 3.70 -18.48 10.66
C LYS A 8 2.82 -17.25 10.60
N THR A 9 1.79 -17.15 11.44
CA THR A 9 0.95 -15.93 11.55
C THR A 9 1.80 -14.73 11.97
N THR A 10 2.69 -14.89 12.95
CA THR A 10 3.65 -13.85 13.35
C THR A 10 4.53 -13.45 12.19
N LYS A 11 5.13 -14.43 11.50
CA LYS A 11 6.00 -14.17 10.35
C LYS A 11 5.26 -13.46 9.19
N VAL A 12 4.00 -13.82 8.94
CA VAL A 12 3.15 -13.11 7.96
C VAL A 12 3.06 -11.63 8.33
N ASN A 13 2.75 -11.32 9.58
CA ASN A 13 2.67 -9.94 10.04
C ASN A 13 4.03 -9.20 9.96
N GLU A 14 5.14 -9.85 10.31
CA GLU A 14 6.48 -9.28 10.15
C GLU A 14 6.76 -8.87 8.69
N VAL A 15 6.40 -9.73 7.74
CA VAL A 15 6.54 -9.45 6.30
C VAL A 15 5.63 -8.30 5.88
N LEU A 16 4.36 -8.32 6.28
CA LEU A 16 3.38 -7.30 5.87
C LEU A 16 3.73 -5.91 6.42
N GLN A 17 4.27 -5.82 7.63
CA GLN A 17 4.65 -4.53 8.23
C GLN A 17 5.81 -3.84 7.49
N VAL A 18 6.62 -4.57 6.71
CA VAL A 18 7.67 -3.96 5.87
C VAL A 18 7.08 -3.02 4.83
N TYR A 19 5.84 -3.24 4.37
CA TYR A 19 5.20 -2.38 3.36
C TYR A 19 4.91 -0.96 3.86
N LYS A 20 4.83 -0.75 5.18
CA LYS A 20 4.44 0.53 5.77
C LYS A 20 5.39 1.67 5.43
N GLY A 21 4.83 2.87 5.37
CA GLY A 21 5.54 4.09 5.02
C GLY A 21 5.55 4.36 3.53
N THR A 22 6.34 5.37 3.14
CA THR A 22 6.49 5.79 1.74
C THR A 22 7.65 5.04 1.10
N LYS A 23 7.39 4.34 -0.01
CA LYS A 23 8.41 3.60 -0.78
C LYS A 23 8.13 3.67 -2.27
N SER A 24 9.12 3.31 -3.09
CA SER A 24 8.95 3.15 -4.55
C SER A 24 8.34 1.78 -4.86
N TYR A 25 7.08 1.75 -5.28
CA TYR A 25 6.33 0.53 -5.59
C TYR A 25 6.41 0.12 -7.07
N HIS A 26 7.43 0.59 -7.81
CA HIS A 26 7.59 0.35 -9.26
C HIS A 26 7.62 -1.13 -9.69
N ASN A 27 8.07 -2.05 -8.82
CA ASN A 27 8.00 -3.51 -9.08
C ASN A 27 6.62 -4.11 -8.82
N PHE A 28 5.80 -3.43 -8.04
CA PHE A 28 4.44 -3.84 -7.68
C PHE A 28 3.39 -3.39 -8.70
N THR A 29 3.81 -2.83 -9.83
CA THR A 29 2.94 -2.55 -10.98
C THR A 29 3.67 -2.90 -12.28
N GLU A 30 3.07 -2.59 -13.41
CA GLU A 30 3.67 -2.73 -14.74
C GLU A 30 4.16 -1.37 -15.24
N LYS A 31 5.12 -1.39 -16.18
CA LYS A 31 5.60 -0.20 -16.92
C LYS A 31 6.13 0.99 -16.10
N LYS A 32 6.39 0.84 -14.79
CA LYS A 32 7.02 1.86 -13.96
C LYS A 32 8.52 1.65 -13.78
N HIS A 33 9.27 2.73 -13.90
CA HIS A 33 10.70 2.82 -13.60
C HIS A 33 10.93 3.15 -12.12
N TYR A 34 12.06 2.74 -11.54
CA TYR A 34 12.31 2.92 -10.09
C TYR A 34 12.38 4.38 -9.64
N GLN A 35 12.79 5.28 -10.55
CA GLN A 35 12.86 6.73 -10.32
C GLN A 35 11.56 7.48 -10.68
N ASP A 36 10.52 6.78 -11.12
CA ASP A 36 9.24 7.43 -11.46
C ASP A 36 8.56 7.90 -10.15
N PRO A 37 8.37 9.21 -9.93
CA PRO A 37 7.73 9.71 -8.71
C PRO A 37 6.31 9.19 -8.54
N SER A 38 5.60 8.93 -9.64
CA SER A 38 4.25 8.36 -9.62
C SER A 38 4.21 6.90 -9.16
N SER A 39 5.36 6.28 -8.86
CA SER A 39 5.44 4.97 -8.20
C SER A 39 5.61 5.06 -6.68
N LEU A 40 5.82 6.25 -6.12
CA LEU A 40 5.85 6.47 -4.68
C LEU A 40 4.45 6.30 -4.12
N ARG A 41 4.30 5.37 -3.16
CA ARG A 41 3.03 5.14 -2.46
C ARG A 41 3.27 5.07 -0.98
N TYR A 42 2.29 5.58 -0.22
CA TYR A 42 2.30 5.57 1.23
C TYR A 42 1.30 4.54 1.76
N MET A 43 1.83 3.49 2.38
CA MET A 43 1.02 2.49 3.08
C MET A 43 0.92 2.86 4.56
N LEU A 44 -0.31 3.01 5.05
CA LEU A 44 -0.59 3.30 6.44
C LEU A 44 -0.43 2.04 7.29
N ASP A 45 -1.04 0.94 6.85
CA ASP A 45 -0.98 -0.33 7.57
C ASP A 45 -1.24 -1.52 6.65
N PHE A 46 -0.69 -2.68 7.03
CA PHE A 46 -0.98 -3.96 6.39
C PHE A 46 -0.73 -5.10 7.38
N HIS A 47 -1.76 -5.87 7.70
CA HIS A 47 -1.68 -6.98 8.65
C HIS A 47 -2.66 -8.10 8.31
N LEU A 48 -2.43 -9.26 8.94
CA LEU A 48 -3.37 -10.35 9.01
C LEU A 48 -4.38 -10.04 10.12
N GLU A 49 -5.63 -9.87 9.73
CA GLU A 49 -6.74 -9.51 10.62
C GLU A 49 -7.23 -10.73 11.40
N ARG A 50 -7.58 -11.81 10.69
CA ARG A 50 -8.01 -13.05 11.34
C ARG A 50 -7.76 -14.29 10.47
N VAL A 51 -7.74 -15.44 11.14
CA VAL A 51 -7.81 -16.77 10.52
C VAL A 51 -9.13 -17.42 10.94
N PHE A 52 -9.83 -18.03 10.00
CA PHE A 52 -11.08 -18.74 10.28
C PHE A 52 -11.23 -19.96 9.38
N ILE A 53 -12.09 -20.89 9.78
CA ILE A 53 -12.39 -22.11 9.01
C ILE A 53 -13.81 -22.01 8.48
N GLU A 54 -13.98 -22.30 7.20
CA GLU A 54 -15.27 -22.40 6.53
C GLU A 54 -15.27 -23.64 5.62
N SER A 55 -16.31 -24.47 5.71
CA SER A 55 -16.41 -25.73 4.95
C SER A 55 -15.12 -26.57 4.97
N GLU A 56 -14.57 -26.79 6.17
CA GLU A 56 -13.28 -27.47 6.43
C GLU A 56 -12.02 -26.75 5.88
N MET A 57 -12.14 -25.76 5.00
CA MET A 57 -10.99 -24.99 4.51
C MET A 57 -10.64 -23.83 5.45
N GLU A 58 -9.36 -23.57 5.67
CA GLU A 58 -8.90 -22.44 6.49
C GLU A 58 -8.58 -21.24 5.59
N PHE A 59 -9.06 -20.07 5.98
CA PHE A 59 -8.89 -18.79 5.31
C PHE A 59 -8.19 -17.80 6.23
N ALA A 60 -7.40 -16.90 5.64
CA ALA A 60 -6.80 -15.76 6.32
C ALA A 60 -7.27 -14.47 5.67
N GLU A 61 -7.81 -13.56 6.48
CA GLU A 61 -8.21 -12.22 6.06
C GLU A 61 -7.04 -11.27 6.31
N LEU A 62 -6.64 -10.55 5.26
CA LEU A 62 -5.60 -9.52 5.34
C LEU A 62 -6.26 -8.16 5.12
N LEU A 63 -5.89 -7.17 5.93
CA LEU A 63 -6.39 -5.81 5.82
C LEU A 63 -5.24 -4.87 5.46
N VAL A 64 -5.40 -4.10 4.39
CA VAL A 64 -4.42 -3.11 3.93
C VAL A 64 -5.07 -1.73 3.84
N LYS A 65 -4.39 -0.73 4.39
CA LYS A 65 -4.77 0.68 4.28
C LYS A 65 -3.62 1.47 3.66
N GLY A 66 -3.91 2.15 2.56
CA GLY A 66 -2.98 2.99 1.82
C GLY A 66 -3.65 4.28 1.38
N GLN A 67 -2.85 5.29 1.03
CA GLN A 67 -3.37 6.53 0.44
C GLN A 67 -3.94 6.30 -0.96
N SER A 68 -3.19 5.58 -1.80
CA SER A 68 -3.59 5.17 -3.14
C SER A 68 -2.90 3.87 -3.51
N PHE A 69 -3.40 3.19 -4.55
CA PHE A 69 -2.85 1.93 -5.04
C PHE A 69 -2.76 1.95 -6.56
N MET A 70 -1.60 1.53 -7.09
CA MET A 70 -1.43 1.29 -8.52
C MET A 70 -2.08 -0.02 -8.96
N LEU A 71 -2.28 -0.17 -10.27
CA LEU A 71 -2.77 -1.41 -10.87
C LEU A 71 -1.93 -2.62 -10.40
N HIS A 72 -2.64 -3.65 -9.92
CA HIS A 72 -2.09 -4.91 -9.41
C HIS A 72 -1.22 -4.82 -8.13
N GLN A 73 -1.03 -3.63 -7.55
CA GLN A 73 -0.14 -3.42 -6.40
C GLN A 73 -0.45 -4.35 -5.24
N ILE A 74 -1.69 -4.35 -4.74
CA ILE A 74 -2.09 -5.18 -3.59
C ILE A 74 -1.88 -6.68 -3.90
N ARG A 75 -2.25 -7.12 -5.10
CA ARG A 75 -2.11 -8.52 -5.54
C ARG A 75 -0.64 -8.95 -5.62
N LYS A 76 0.26 -8.07 -6.05
CA LYS A 76 1.71 -8.31 -6.05
C LYS A 76 2.31 -8.29 -4.64
N MET A 77 1.86 -7.40 -3.76
CA MET A 77 2.27 -7.38 -2.35
C MET A 77 1.91 -8.70 -1.65
N VAL A 78 0.66 -9.15 -1.80
CA VAL A 78 0.22 -10.45 -1.27
C VAL A 78 1.02 -11.59 -1.92
N GLY A 79 1.26 -11.53 -3.22
CA GLY A 79 2.02 -12.56 -3.94
C GLY A 79 3.45 -12.72 -3.42
N LEU A 80 4.15 -11.60 -3.18
CA LEU A 80 5.49 -11.59 -2.60
C LEU A 80 5.48 -12.10 -1.16
N MET A 81 4.51 -11.68 -0.35
CA MET A 81 4.38 -12.18 1.02
C MET A 81 4.23 -13.70 1.05
N ILE A 82 3.36 -14.26 0.20
CA ILE A 82 3.20 -15.72 0.12
C ILE A 82 4.50 -16.39 -0.30
N ALA A 83 5.24 -15.82 -1.26
CA ALA A 83 6.52 -16.36 -1.71
C ALA A 83 7.56 -16.41 -0.57
N VAL A 84 7.66 -15.35 0.24
CA VAL A 84 8.55 -15.29 1.42
C VAL A 84 8.14 -16.34 2.47
N ILE A 85 6.86 -16.41 2.82
CA ILE A 85 6.36 -17.32 3.86
C ILE A 85 6.49 -18.79 3.46
N ARG A 86 6.40 -19.09 2.17
CA ARG A 86 6.59 -20.45 1.62
C ARG A 86 8.05 -20.78 1.30
N GLY A 87 8.98 -19.85 1.49
CA GLY A 87 10.41 -20.08 1.31
C GLY A 87 10.87 -20.12 -0.16
N HIS A 88 10.10 -19.53 -1.08
CA HIS A 88 10.56 -19.32 -2.47
C HIS A 88 11.60 -18.19 -2.57
N THR A 89 11.59 -17.28 -1.60
CA THR A 89 12.59 -16.23 -1.41
C THR A 89 12.65 -15.88 0.08
N ASP A 90 13.57 -15.00 0.48
CA ASP A 90 13.76 -14.57 1.87
C ASP A 90 13.40 -13.08 2.06
N MET A 91 13.55 -12.58 3.28
CA MET A 91 13.26 -11.17 3.61
C MET A 91 14.15 -10.16 2.87
N GLY A 92 15.34 -10.57 2.43
CA GLY A 92 16.28 -9.72 1.68
C GLY A 92 15.73 -9.31 0.31
N ILE A 93 14.69 -9.98 -0.20
CA ILE A 93 13.98 -9.54 -1.41
C ILE A 93 13.35 -8.16 -1.25
N MET A 94 13.00 -7.76 -0.02
CA MET A 94 12.35 -6.48 0.26
C MET A 94 13.23 -5.30 -0.13
N ASP A 95 14.54 -5.39 0.14
CA ASP A 95 15.49 -4.34 -0.24
C ASP A 95 15.58 -4.20 -1.77
N LYS A 96 15.52 -5.31 -2.50
CA LYS A 96 15.58 -5.33 -3.97
C LYS A 96 14.29 -4.78 -4.60
N VAL A 97 13.11 -5.20 -4.13
CA VAL A 97 11.84 -4.80 -4.76
C VAL A 97 11.51 -3.31 -4.58
N PHE A 98 12.03 -2.68 -3.52
CA PHE A 98 11.94 -1.23 -3.30
C PHE A 98 13.19 -0.47 -3.77
N GLY A 99 14.23 -1.18 -4.21
CA GLY A 99 15.50 -0.66 -4.69
C GLY A 99 15.45 -0.19 -6.14
N LYS A 100 16.57 -0.30 -6.84
CA LYS A 100 16.67 0.04 -8.28
C LYS A 100 16.39 -1.17 -9.19
N GLU A 101 16.45 -2.35 -8.61
CA GLU A 101 16.38 -3.63 -9.28
C GLU A 101 15.00 -3.87 -9.90
N LYS A 102 14.95 -4.40 -11.12
CA LYS A 102 13.70 -4.90 -11.69
C LYS A 102 13.48 -6.35 -11.25
N VAL A 103 12.52 -6.56 -10.37
CA VAL A 103 12.15 -7.88 -9.85
C VAL A 103 10.76 -8.25 -10.34
N MET A 104 10.63 -9.44 -10.95
CA MET A 104 9.32 -9.95 -11.32
C MET A 104 8.61 -10.44 -10.05
N ILE A 105 7.49 -9.80 -9.69
CA ILE A 105 6.68 -10.20 -8.53
C ILE A 105 5.45 -10.98 -9.02
N PRO A 106 5.17 -12.18 -8.48
CA PRO A 106 3.99 -12.94 -8.87
C PRO A 106 2.72 -12.22 -8.41
N THR A 107 1.74 -12.08 -9.31
CA THR A 107 0.46 -11.43 -9.01
C THR A 107 -0.54 -12.47 -8.48
N ALA A 108 -0.95 -12.36 -7.21
CA ALA A 108 -1.96 -13.25 -6.63
C ALA A 108 -3.30 -13.20 -7.38
N PRO A 109 -4.16 -14.23 -7.34
CA PRO A 109 -5.50 -14.18 -7.96
C PRO A 109 -6.36 -13.03 -7.43
N GLY A 110 -7.26 -12.51 -8.26
CA GLY A 110 -8.15 -11.39 -7.88
C GLY A 110 -9.37 -11.79 -7.04
N LEU A 111 -9.70 -13.08 -6.99
CA LEU A 111 -10.93 -13.59 -6.37
C LEU A 111 -11.12 -13.13 -4.92
N GLY A 112 -10.04 -13.07 -4.13
CA GLY A 112 -10.10 -12.69 -2.72
C GLY A 112 -9.95 -11.19 -2.44
N LEU A 113 -9.81 -10.34 -3.47
CA LEU A 113 -9.60 -8.90 -3.29
C LEU A 113 -10.95 -8.16 -3.32
N MET A 114 -11.18 -7.34 -2.31
CA MET A 114 -12.39 -6.52 -2.15
C MET A 114 -11.99 -5.13 -1.65
N LEU A 115 -12.62 -4.09 -2.19
CA LEU A 115 -12.55 -2.74 -1.63
C LEU A 115 -13.46 -2.65 -0.40
N ASP A 116 -12.87 -2.40 0.77
CA ASP A 116 -13.59 -2.36 2.04
C ASP A 116 -14.16 -0.98 2.37
N LYS A 117 -13.30 0.06 2.35
CA LYS A 117 -13.69 1.43 2.72
C LYS A 117 -12.91 2.46 1.91
N VAL A 118 -13.61 3.52 1.52
CA VAL A 118 -13.00 4.76 0.98
C VAL A 118 -12.98 5.80 2.09
N HIS A 119 -11.84 6.45 2.25
CA HIS A 119 -11.52 7.34 3.37
C HIS A 119 -11.55 8.81 2.93
N TYR A 120 -12.45 9.60 3.50
CA TYR A 120 -12.65 11.02 3.17
C TYR A 120 -12.16 11.99 4.26
N GLU A 121 -11.40 11.50 5.24
CA GLU A 121 -10.94 12.28 6.39
C GLU A 121 -10.11 13.51 5.97
N ARG A 122 -9.26 13.38 4.93
CA ARG A 122 -8.47 14.50 4.38
C ARG A 122 -9.36 15.55 3.69
N TYR A 123 -10.37 15.11 2.94
CA TYR A 123 -11.35 16.00 2.32
C TYR A 123 -12.14 16.76 3.38
N ALA A 124 -12.70 16.05 4.37
CA ALA A 124 -13.46 16.64 5.46
C ALA A 124 -12.61 17.66 6.25
N ALA A 125 -11.33 17.37 6.49
CA ALA A 125 -10.43 18.31 7.15
C ALA A 125 -10.14 19.56 6.29
N LYS A 126 -9.93 19.40 4.97
CA LYS A 126 -9.62 20.50 4.03
C LYS A 126 -10.82 21.44 3.84
N PHE A 127 -12.04 20.90 3.80
CA PHE A 127 -13.25 21.65 3.45
C PHE A 127 -14.23 21.86 4.61
N LYS A 128 -13.82 21.59 5.86
CA LYS A 128 -14.65 21.71 7.08
C LYS A 128 -15.47 23.00 7.20
N ASP A 129 -14.97 24.12 6.66
CA ASP A 129 -15.56 25.45 6.79
C ASP A 129 -16.50 25.80 5.61
N SER A 130 -16.50 25.00 4.54
CA SER A 130 -17.23 25.28 3.29
C SER A 130 -18.19 24.17 2.85
N HIS A 131 -17.97 22.92 3.29
CA HIS A 131 -18.75 21.76 2.88
C HIS A 131 -19.03 20.85 4.07
N ASP A 132 -20.14 20.11 3.98
CA ASP A 132 -20.47 19.07 4.95
C ASP A 132 -19.48 17.89 4.85
N SER A 133 -19.21 17.25 6.00
CA SER A 133 -18.35 16.07 6.05
C SER A 133 -19.04 14.87 5.41
N LEU A 134 -18.32 14.14 4.56
CA LEU A 134 -18.80 12.90 3.96
C LEU A 134 -18.47 11.71 4.88
N THR A 135 -19.48 11.16 5.55
CA THR A 135 -19.35 9.97 6.41
C THR A 135 -20.43 8.96 6.08
N TRP A 136 -20.12 7.68 6.32
CA TRP A 136 -21.01 6.53 6.07
C TRP A 136 -21.21 5.67 7.32
N GLU A 137 -21.01 6.26 8.50
CA GLU A 137 -21.04 5.55 9.78
C GLU A 137 -22.43 4.96 10.07
N SER A 138 -23.50 5.62 9.61
CA SER A 138 -24.87 5.10 9.73
C SER A 138 -25.10 3.84 8.89
N GLU A 139 -24.28 3.60 7.87
CA GLU A 139 -24.38 2.48 6.95
C GLU A 139 -23.44 1.33 7.31
N ASP A 140 -22.54 1.50 8.28
CA ASP A 140 -21.52 0.49 8.65
C ASP A 140 -22.15 -0.89 8.95
N GLU A 141 -23.29 -0.93 9.65
CA GLU A 141 -24.00 -2.20 9.92
C GLU A 141 -24.52 -2.86 8.63
N ALA A 142 -25.07 -2.07 7.71
CA ALA A 142 -25.58 -2.58 6.44
C ALA A 142 -24.44 -3.09 5.54
N VAL A 143 -23.31 -2.38 5.52
CA VAL A 143 -22.09 -2.77 4.79
C VAL A 143 -21.53 -4.08 5.36
N GLU A 144 -21.37 -4.20 6.68
CA GLU A 144 -20.92 -5.44 7.34
C GLU A 144 -21.84 -6.62 7.03
N LYS A 145 -23.15 -6.40 7.08
CA LYS A 145 -24.14 -7.44 6.75
C LYS A 145 -24.01 -7.88 5.30
N PHE A 146 -23.81 -6.94 4.36
CA PHE A 146 -23.62 -7.26 2.95
C PHE A 146 -22.32 -8.04 2.69
N LYS A 147 -21.20 -7.62 3.30
CA LYS A 147 -19.91 -8.32 3.20
C LYS A 147 -20.05 -9.79 3.62
N ARG A 148 -20.68 -10.04 4.77
CA ARG A 148 -20.84 -11.38 5.34
C ARG A 148 -21.88 -12.23 4.62
N ALA A 149 -22.98 -11.64 4.16
CA ALA A 149 -24.06 -12.38 3.53
C ALA A 149 -23.82 -12.65 2.04
N VAL A 150 -23.05 -11.79 1.36
CA VAL A 150 -22.91 -11.84 -0.11
C VAL A 150 -21.46 -11.99 -0.52
N ILE A 151 -20.55 -11.12 -0.09
CA ILE A 151 -19.18 -11.10 -0.63
C ILE A 151 -18.37 -12.31 -0.16
N PHE A 152 -18.22 -12.51 1.15
CA PHE A 152 -17.41 -13.61 1.68
C PHE A 152 -17.89 -14.99 1.22
N PRO A 153 -19.20 -15.31 1.22
CA PRO A 153 -19.68 -16.60 0.73
C PRO A 153 -19.33 -16.85 -0.75
N ASN A 154 -19.41 -15.82 -1.59
CA ASN A 154 -19.06 -15.95 -3.02
C ASN A 154 -17.55 -16.19 -3.22
N ILE A 155 -16.69 -15.50 -2.45
CA ILE A 155 -15.23 -15.70 -2.49
C ILE A 155 -14.90 -17.13 -2.05
N ILE A 156 -15.45 -17.57 -0.91
CA ILE A 156 -15.20 -18.88 -0.32
C ILE A 156 -15.68 -19.99 -1.26
N LYS A 157 -16.91 -19.88 -1.78
CA LYS A 157 -17.45 -20.82 -2.76
C LYS A 157 -16.58 -20.87 -4.02
N GLY A 158 -16.19 -19.72 -4.55
CA GLY A 158 -15.32 -19.62 -5.72
C GLY A 158 -13.98 -20.31 -5.52
N GLU A 159 -13.38 -20.22 -4.33
CA GLU A 159 -12.12 -20.90 -4.03
C GLU A 159 -12.32 -22.41 -3.86
N ILE A 160 -13.37 -22.85 -3.15
CA ILE A 160 -13.65 -24.27 -2.94
C ILE A 160 -13.95 -24.98 -4.27
N GLU A 161 -14.73 -24.37 -5.15
CA GLU A 161 -15.12 -24.96 -6.44
C GLU A 161 -14.03 -24.80 -7.51
N GLY A 162 -13.33 -23.67 -7.52
CA GLY A 162 -12.38 -23.29 -8.56
C GLY A 162 -10.91 -23.55 -8.26
N ASN A 163 -10.54 -23.75 -6.99
CA ASN A 163 -9.16 -23.94 -6.52
C ASN A 163 -8.19 -22.86 -7.07
N SER A 164 -8.64 -21.60 -7.07
CA SER A 164 -7.95 -20.49 -7.75
C SER A 164 -6.56 -20.25 -7.15
N MET A 165 -6.47 -20.22 -5.82
CA MET A 165 -5.21 -20.06 -5.12
C MET A 165 -4.30 -21.28 -5.32
N GLY A 166 -4.85 -22.50 -5.27
CA GLY A 166 -4.08 -23.73 -5.48
C GLY A 166 -3.41 -23.78 -6.86
N LEU A 167 -4.17 -23.50 -7.93
CA LEU A 167 -3.65 -23.45 -9.30
C LEU A 167 -2.57 -22.37 -9.49
N TRP A 168 -2.72 -21.22 -8.82
CA TRP A 168 -1.70 -20.17 -8.85
C TRP A 168 -0.43 -20.57 -8.08
N LEU A 169 -0.57 -21.22 -6.92
CA LEU A 169 0.56 -21.72 -6.13
C LEU A 169 1.37 -22.78 -6.90
N GLU A 170 0.74 -23.58 -7.75
CA GLU A 170 1.46 -24.52 -8.63
C GLU A 170 2.37 -23.80 -9.63
N LYS A 171 1.88 -22.72 -10.24
CA LYS A 171 2.66 -21.89 -11.18
C LYS A 171 3.83 -21.18 -10.49
N MET A 172 3.62 -20.72 -9.25
CA MET A 172 4.64 -20.02 -8.46
C MET A 172 5.92 -20.85 -8.26
N LYS A 173 5.84 -22.19 -8.24
CA LYS A 173 7.01 -23.07 -8.03
C LYS A 173 8.13 -22.85 -9.05
N ASN A 174 7.79 -22.37 -10.24
CA ASN A 174 8.73 -22.13 -11.33
C ASN A 174 9.12 -20.65 -11.47
N HIS A 175 8.69 -19.80 -10.53
CA HIS A 175 8.94 -18.36 -10.56
C HIS A 175 10.37 -18.05 -10.10
N SER A 176 11.09 -17.21 -10.85
CA SER A 176 12.42 -16.71 -10.46
C SER A 176 12.29 -15.34 -9.81
N PHE A 177 12.98 -15.15 -8.67
CA PHE A 177 13.07 -13.87 -7.96
C PHE A 177 14.40 -13.16 -8.22
N GLU A 178 15.22 -13.67 -9.14
CA GLU A 178 16.46 -12.99 -9.52
C GLU A 178 16.15 -11.67 -10.24
N PRO A 179 16.82 -10.57 -9.86
CA PRO A 179 16.74 -9.31 -10.59
C PRO A 179 17.09 -9.47 -12.07
N SER A 180 16.43 -8.71 -12.93
CA SER A 180 16.85 -8.61 -14.33
C SER A 180 18.11 -7.77 -14.47
N ASP A 181 19.08 -8.24 -15.26
CA ASP A 181 20.31 -7.52 -15.59
C ASP A 181 20.09 -6.26 -16.46
N ASN A 182 18.90 -6.10 -17.06
CA ASN A 182 18.57 -5.00 -17.97
C ASN A 182 17.89 -3.83 -17.24
N ILE A 183 18.61 -3.18 -16.33
CA ILE A 183 18.19 -1.88 -15.79
C ILE A 183 18.89 -0.81 -16.62
N SER A 184 18.22 -0.27 -17.64
CA SER A 184 18.71 0.93 -18.31
C SER A 184 18.55 2.11 -17.36
N ASP A 185 19.64 2.82 -17.04
CA ASP A 185 19.59 4.06 -16.23
C ASP A 185 18.86 5.21 -16.95
N GLU A 186 18.52 5.03 -18.22
CA GLU A 186 17.75 5.98 -19.00
C GLU A 186 16.26 5.88 -18.66
N LYS A 187 15.66 6.99 -18.23
CA LYS A 187 14.21 7.18 -18.21
C LYS A 187 13.72 7.07 -19.65
N ASN A 188 13.34 5.86 -20.08
CA ASN A 188 12.62 5.70 -21.32
C ASN A 188 11.25 6.34 -21.13
N ASP A 189 11.07 7.51 -21.73
CA ASP A 189 9.80 8.20 -21.89
C ASP A 189 8.94 7.36 -22.84
N ILE A 190 8.34 6.29 -22.31
CA ILE A 190 7.37 5.50 -23.07
C ILE A 190 6.09 6.32 -23.05
N GLY A 191 5.98 7.17 -24.07
CA GLY A 191 4.84 8.05 -24.30
C GLY A 191 3.51 7.32 -24.31
N GLU A 192 2.51 8.11 -23.93
CA GLU A 192 1.07 7.90 -24.04
C GLU A 192 0.66 6.97 -25.19
N ALA A 193 0.05 5.84 -24.83
CA ALA A 193 -0.85 5.11 -25.71
C ALA A 193 -1.96 4.45 -24.87
N GLY A 194 -2.93 5.29 -24.48
CA GLY A 194 -4.35 4.99 -24.26
C GLY A 194 -4.74 3.78 -23.41
N GLY A 195 -5.32 4.04 -22.24
CA GLY A 195 -6.19 3.11 -21.54
C GLY A 195 -6.37 3.48 -20.08
N ASP A 196 -7.29 4.43 -19.81
CA ASP A 196 -7.87 4.79 -18.52
C ASP A 196 -6.84 4.90 -17.37
N ASP A 197 -6.01 5.94 -17.44
CA ASP A 197 -5.44 6.52 -16.22
C ASP A 197 -6.59 7.30 -15.55
N ASP A 198 -7.13 6.76 -14.46
CA ASP A 198 -7.94 7.57 -13.55
C ASP A 198 -7.06 8.75 -13.10
N ASP A 199 -7.47 9.95 -13.49
CA ASP A 199 -6.84 11.23 -13.17
C ASP A 199 -6.65 11.34 -11.64
N ASP A 200 -5.43 11.06 -11.16
CA ASP A 200 -4.93 11.57 -9.88
C ASP A 200 -4.56 13.05 -10.10
N ASP A 201 -5.57 13.91 -10.29
CA ASP A 201 -5.45 15.36 -10.14
C ASP A 201 -5.29 15.68 -8.64
N ASP A 202 -4.14 15.31 -8.07
CA ASP A 202 -3.62 15.99 -6.90
C ASP A 202 -2.95 17.28 -7.40
N ASP A 203 -3.74 18.35 -7.52
CA ASP A 203 -3.26 19.74 -7.63
C ASP A 203 -2.36 20.05 -6.41
N ASP A 204 -1.08 19.74 -6.52
CA ASP A 204 0.00 20.25 -5.67
C ASP A 204 0.35 21.67 -6.15
N ASP A 205 -0.58 22.60 -5.92
CA ASP A 205 -0.38 24.02 -6.10
C ASP A 205 0.37 24.58 -4.87
N ASP A 206 1.63 24.19 -4.72
CA ASP A 206 2.58 24.79 -3.77
C ASP A 206 3.74 25.44 -4.53
N LYS A 207 3.40 26.48 -5.31
CA LYS A 207 4.36 27.47 -5.81
C LYS A 207 3.89 28.87 -5.47
N GLU A 208 4.60 29.48 -4.51
CA GLU A 208 4.95 30.90 -4.31
C GLU A 208 4.89 31.22 -2.81
N THR A 209 5.95 31.67 -2.11
CA THR A 209 6.98 32.63 -2.47
C THR A 209 8.14 32.53 -1.48
N LYS A 210 9.39 32.37 -1.96
CA LYS A 210 10.57 32.82 -1.21
C LYS A 210 11.01 34.16 -1.81
N LYS A 211 10.44 35.25 -1.32
CA LYS A 211 11.06 36.58 -1.45
C LYS A 211 12.22 36.63 -0.45
N GLY A 212 13.40 36.98 -0.95
CA GLY A 212 14.62 37.07 -0.18
C GLY A 212 14.50 38.07 0.98
N VAL A 213 15.04 37.68 2.12
CA VAL A 213 15.34 38.60 3.22
C VAL A 213 16.83 38.91 3.11
N THR A 214 17.13 40.16 2.84
CA THR A 214 18.46 40.77 2.91
C THR A 214 18.87 40.95 4.37
N ASP A 215 20.16 40.76 4.62
CA ASP A 215 20.83 40.96 5.91
C ASP A 215 20.65 42.40 6.41
N GLU A 216 19.78 42.63 7.39
CA GLU A 216 19.83 43.74 8.36
C GLU A 216 18.60 43.62 9.27
N GLU A 217 18.70 42.89 10.38
CA GLU A 217 17.93 43.09 11.64
C GLU A 217 18.18 41.93 12.62
N THR A 218 19.43 41.82 13.08
CA THR A 218 19.76 41.11 14.34
C THR A 218 20.64 42.01 15.20
N LYS A 219 20.06 43.11 15.66
CA LYS A 219 20.50 43.90 16.81
C LYS A 219 19.25 44.54 17.37
N ASP A 220 18.61 43.83 18.30
CA ASP A 220 17.79 44.38 19.39
C ASP A 220 16.97 43.22 19.95
N LEU A 221 17.58 42.47 20.86
CA LEU A 221 16.95 41.54 21.83
C LEU A 221 18.07 40.86 22.65
N LYS A 222 18.91 41.68 23.29
CA LYS A 222 19.66 41.31 24.49
C LYS A 222 19.58 42.51 25.43
N ASP A 223 19.34 42.21 26.70
CA ASP A 223 19.28 43.14 27.84
C ASP A 223 17.96 43.89 28.07
N ILE A 224 16.88 43.12 28.27
CA ILE A 224 15.84 43.49 29.26
C ILE A 224 15.83 42.40 30.34
N SER A 225 16.86 42.42 31.18
CA SER A 225 16.84 41.77 32.49
C SER A 225 17.78 42.50 33.44
N GLN A 226 17.46 43.75 33.77
CA GLN A 226 17.99 44.44 34.95
C GLN A 226 17.17 45.72 35.17
N ASN A 227 16.18 45.64 36.06
CA ASN A 227 15.71 46.79 36.80
C ASN A 227 15.05 46.28 38.09
N ASP A 228 15.87 46.21 39.14
CA ASP A 228 15.43 46.25 40.54
C ASP A 228 16.57 46.86 41.35
N SER A 229 16.58 48.19 41.44
CA SER A 229 17.03 48.95 42.62
C SER A 229 16.81 50.44 42.39
N ASP A 230 16.22 51.06 43.41
CA ASP A 230 16.28 52.47 43.78
C ASP A 230 15.22 53.46 43.25
N VAL A 231 14.36 53.80 44.23
CA VAL A 231 13.55 55.01 44.49
C VAL A 231 12.12 55.05 43.96
#